data_AF-J2LF51-F1
#
_entry.id   AF-J2LF51-F1
#
_cell.length_a   1.000
_cell.length_b   1.000
_cell.length_c   1.000
_cell.angle_alpha   90.00
_cell.angle_beta   90.00
_cell.angle_gamma   90.00
#
_symmetry.space_group_name_H-M   'P 1'
#
loop_
_entity.id
_entity.type
_entity.pdbx_description
1 polymer ?
#
loop_
_entity_poly.entity_id
_entity_poly.type
_entity_poly.pdbx_seq_one_letter_code
_entity_poly.pdbx_strand_id
1 'polypeptide(L)'
;MKIIFIMMLIFVSHFSTASDISNATYTVSTVYKGTLGKSEVTMYLNVDGEMVSGSYMYDRYKKSINITGVKKNNKLILNEKLINGSAVFTLTLNKNIYQGEWCYDKCIPIALRFDTSFMEGQIPSVSIKDDDSGTYKLIVSAGEKNNELIITDSIDQPKLDFFDLNNDGFYDLVVRTDIRPNNGSQVVFISTTNGFIKDEILSKANGSFEYDYIDNQVIFSSKEDCCNKYSKDIYYYYGVGFILKDSLFFDYGIDKGFDKNKKNNFKIVL
;
A
#
# COMPACT_ATOMS: atom_id res chain seq x y z
N MET A 1 -73.87 20.71 8.90
CA MET A 1 -72.76 19.88 9.39
C MET A 1 -71.64 19.93 8.35
N LYS A 2 -70.53 20.58 8.68
CA LYS A 2 -69.37 20.79 7.79
C LYS A 2 -68.48 19.56 7.86
N ILE A 3 -68.20 18.91 6.72
CA ILE A 3 -67.12 17.92 6.62
C ILE A 3 -66.06 18.55 5.73
N ILE A 4 -64.99 19.02 6.37
CA ILE A 4 -63.79 19.55 5.71
C ILE A 4 -62.95 18.34 5.34
N PHE A 5 -62.80 18.10 4.04
CA PHE A 5 -61.87 17.12 3.48
C PHE A 5 -60.46 17.71 3.55
N ILE A 6 -59.71 17.38 4.61
CA ILE A 6 -58.28 17.69 4.69
C ILE A 6 -57.57 16.62 3.85
N MET A 7 -57.26 16.95 2.59
CA MET A 7 -56.29 16.21 1.81
C MET A 7 -54.93 16.37 2.49
N MET A 8 -54.54 15.34 3.23
CA MET A 8 -53.19 15.19 3.76
C MET A 8 -52.27 14.98 2.56
N LEU A 9 -51.61 16.06 2.13
CA LEU A 9 -50.43 16.02 1.27
C LEU A 9 -49.38 15.17 1.99
N ILE A 10 -49.33 13.90 1.65
CA ILE A 10 -48.17 13.04 1.89
C ILE A 10 -47.07 13.63 1.02
N PHE A 11 -46.35 14.62 1.56
CA PHE A 11 -44.99 14.90 1.11
C PHE A 11 -44.22 13.61 1.38
N VAL A 12 -44.16 12.75 0.36
CA VAL A 12 -43.09 11.76 0.25
C VAL A 12 -41.84 12.62 0.14
N SER A 13 -41.22 12.90 1.30
CA SER A 13 -39.86 13.37 1.39
C SER A 13 -39.02 12.35 0.63
N HIS A 14 -38.82 12.62 -0.66
CA HIS A 14 -37.73 12.07 -1.43
C HIS A 14 -36.48 12.59 -0.73
N PHE A 15 -36.04 11.88 0.30
CA PHE A 15 -34.63 11.82 0.62
C PHE A 15 -33.98 11.16 -0.61
N SER A 16 -33.75 11.97 -1.64
CA SER A 16 -32.75 11.69 -2.64
C SER A 16 -31.46 11.67 -1.86
N THR A 17 -31.03 10.49 -1.45
CA THR A 17 -29.68 10.34 -0.96
C THR A 17 -28.77 10.50 -2.16
N ALA A 18 -28.20 11.70 -2.27
CA ALA A 18 -27.17 11.97 -3.26
C ALA A 18 -25.94 11.19 -2.78
N SER A 19 -25.79 9.97 -3.25
CA SER A 19 -24.55 9.22 -3.11
C SER A 19 -23.49 9.93 -3.96
N ASP A 20 -22.65 10.74 -3.34
CA ASP A 20 -21.61 11.47 -4.05
C ASP A 20 -20.52 10.49 -4.50
N ILE A 21 -20.21 10.52 -5.80
CA ILE A 21 -19.05 9.81 -6.35
C ILE A 21 -17.86 10.74 -6.19
N SER A 22 -16.86 10.29 -5.44
CA SER A 22 -15.61 11.03 -5.26
C SER A 22 -14.43 10.29 -5.86
N ASN A 23 -13.41 11.03 -6.28
CA ASN A 23 -12.14 10.44 -6.67
C ASN A 23 -11.46 9.88 -5.43
N ALA A 24 -11.08 8.62 -5.48
CA ALA A 24 -10.39 7.98 -4.37
C ALA A 24 -8.94 8.48 -4.29
N THR A 25 -8.45 8.78 -3.09
CA THR A 25 -7.02 8.90 -2.86
C THR A 25 -6.41 7.50 -2.81
N TYR A 26 -5.34 7.29 -3.58
CA TYR A 26 -4.64 6.01 -3.60
C TYR A 26 -3.13 6.22 -3.61
N THR A 27 -2.41 5.23 -3.08
CA THR A 27 -0.96 5.14 -3.18
C THR A 27 -0.59 4.05 -4.18
N VAL A 28 0.44 4.29 -5.00
CA VAL A 28 1.00 3.28 -5.89
C VAL A 28 2.43 2.98 -5.46
N SER A 29 2.69 1.72 -5.19
CA SER A 29 4.01 1.17 -4.95
C SER A 29 4.60 0.66 -6.26
N THR A 30 5.78 1.14 -6.65
CA THR A 30 6.47 0.69 -7.87
C THR A 30 7.90 0.24 -7.58
N VAL A 31 8.29 -0.88 -8.21
CA VAL A 31 9.65 -1.40 -8.19
C VAL A 31 10.42 -0.92 -9.43
N TYR A 32 11.65 -0.51 -9.21
CA TYR A 32 12.60 -0.10 -10.23
C TYR A 32 13.89 -0.87 -10.08
N LYS A 33 14.45 -1.33 -11.19
CA LYS A 33 15.80 -1.90 -11.26
C LYS A 33 16.68 -1.06 -12.16
N GLY A 34 17.96 -0.99 -11.83
CA GLY A 34 18.93 -0.33 -12.68
C GLY A 34 20.27 -0.16 -12.00
N THR A 35 20.91 0.98 -12.22
CA THR A 35 22.28 1.22 -11.74
C THR A 35 22.41 2.56 -11.03
N LEU A 36 23.23 2.56 -9.98
CA LEU A 36 23.78 3.76 -9.36
C LEU A 36 25.31 3.69 -9.53
N GLY A 37 25.82 4.48 -10.47
CA GLY A 37 27.19 4.36 -10.96
C GLY A 37 27.37 3.02 -11.68
N LYS A 38 28.25 2.17 -11.15
CA LYS A 38 28.51 0.81 -11.69
C LYS A 38 27.79 -0.30 -10.92
N SER A 39 27.08 0.04 -9.84
CA SER A 39 26.44 -0.94 -8.98
C SER A 39 24.98 -1.11 -9.36
N GLU A 40 24.53 -2.36 -9.45
CA GLU A 40 23.12 -2.68 -9.61
C GLU A 40 22.35 -2.34 -8.34
N VAL A 41 21.18 -1.73 -8.54
CA VAL A 41 20.29 -1.30 -7.47
C VAL A 41 18.85 -1.67 -7.81
N THR A 42 18.11 -2.00 -6.75
CA THR A 42 16.66 -2.12 -6.76
C THR A 42 16.09 -0.99 -5.89
N MET A 43 15.11 -0.25 -6.40
CA MET A 43 14.46 0.88 -5.71
C MET A 43 12.95 0.68 -5.68
N TYR A 44 12.35 0.94 -4.52
CA TYR A 44 10.93 0.84 -4.26
C TYR A 44 10.42 2.24 -3.93
N LEU A 45 9.42 2.71 -4.66
CA LEU A 45 8.82 4.03 -4.43
C LEU A 45 7.32 3.90 -4.25
N ASN A 46 6.83 4.50 -3.17
CA ASN A 46 5.43 4.72 -2.87
C ASN A 46 5.09 6.18 -3.19
N VAL A 47 4.19 6.38 -4.13
CA VAL A 47 3.74 7.70 -4.56
C VAL A 47 2.33 7.96 -4.02
N ASP A 48 2.21 9.00 -3.20
CA ASP A 48 0.94 9.50 -2.63
C ASP A 48 0.77 10.96 -3.08
N GLY A 49 0.04 11.17 -4.17
CA GLY A 49 -0.02 12.46 -4.86
C GLY A 49 1.36 12.92 -5.34
N GLU A 50 1.84 14.05 -4.83
CA GLU A 50 3.19 14.57 -5.10
C GLU A 50 4.25 14.06 -4.12
N MET A 51 3.85 13.47 -2.98
CA MET A 51 4.79 12.95 -2.00
C MET A 51 5.30 11.59 -2.42
N VAL A 52 6.61 11.37 -2.25
CA VAL A 52 7.24 10.09 -2.54
C VAL A 52 8.00 9.62 -1.32
N SER A 53 7.76 8.37 -0.93
CA SER A 53 8.54 7.67 0.08
C SER A 53 9.03 6.36 -0.49
N GLY A 54 10.07 5.77 0.09
CA GLY A 54 10.57 4.52 -0.43
C GLY A 54 11.90 4.11 0.15
N SER A 55 12.52 3.17 -0.53
CA SER A 55 13.88 2.76 -0.24
C SER A 55 14.58 2.26 -1.49
N TYR A 56 15.91 2.21 -1.45
CA TYR A 56 16.68 1.49 -2.44
C TYR A 56 17.71 0.59 -1.77
N MET A 57 18.16 -0.42 -2.49
CA MET A 57 19.25 -1.28 -2.05
C MET A 57 20.21 -1.52 -3.19
N TYR A 58 21.47 -1.73 -2.84
CA TYR A 58 22.42 -2.36 -3.74
C TYR A 58 22.19 -3.87 -3.74
N ASP A 59 22.08 -4.46 -4.93
CA ASP A 59 21.72 -5.87 -5.07
C ASP A 59 22.74 -6.80 -4.41
N ARG A 60 24.01 -6.40 -4.38
CA ARG A 60 25.08 -7.13 -3.70
C ARG A 60 24.96 -7.14 -2.17
N TYR A 61 24.46 -6.06 -1.57
CA TYR A 61 24.49 -5.88 -0.12
C TYR A 61 23.16 -6.19 0.56
N LYS A 62 22.06 -6.20 -0.20
CA LYS A 62 20.71 -6.49 0.30
C LYS A 62 20.33 -5.72 1.57
N LYS A 63 20.85 -4.49 1.68
CA LYS A 63 20.55 -3.56 2.77
C LYS A 63 19.74 -2.41 2.21
N SER A 64 18.54 -2.24 2.73
CA SER A 64 17.65 -1.14 2.37
C SER A 64 18.14 0.18 2.96
N ILE A 65 18.01 1.23 2.15
CA ILE A 65 18.34 2.61 2.45
C ILE A 65 17.08 3.44 2.18
N ASN A 66 16.54 4.04 3.22
CA ASN A 66 15.30 4.82 3.14
C ASN A 66 15.52 6.16 2.43
N ILE A 67 14.55 6.52 1.60
CA ILE A 67 14.54 7.77 0.84
C ILE A 67 13.14 8.39 0.86
N THR A 68 13.09 9.72 0.86
CA THR A 68 11.85 10.49 0.81
C THR A 68 11.98 11.68 -0.11
N GLY A 69 10.89 12.14 -0.69
CA GLY A 69 10.98 13.19 -1.69
C GLY A 69 9.66 13.58 -2.29
N VAL A 70 9.75 14.20 -3.46
CA VAL A 70 8.61 14.77 -4.17
C VAL A 70 8.68 14.46 -5.66
N LYS A 71 7.52 14.22 -6.26
CA LYS A 71 7.32 14.09 -7.69
C LYS A 71 6.65 15.36 -8.20
N LYS A 72 7.26 15.98 -9.20
CA LYS A 72 6.71 17.15 -9.89
C LYS A 72 6.82 16.95 -11.40
N ASN A 73 5.69 16.78 -12.06
CA ASN A 73 5.63 16.42 -13.48
C ASN A 73 6.43 15.13 -13.77
N ASN A 74 7.36 15.20 -14.72
CA ASN A 74 8.29 14.12 -15.06
C ASN A 74 9.56 14.12 -14.21
N LYS A 75 9.66 14.97 -13.17
CA LYS A 75 10.83 15.01 -12.28
C LYS A 75 10.52 14.38 -10.94
N LEU A 76 11.55 13.74 -10.39
CA LEU A 76 11.51 13.09 -9.10
C LEU A 76 12.76 13.52 -8.32
N ILE A 77 12.55 14.12 -7.16
CA ILE A 77 13.63 14.56 -6.27
C ILE A 77 13.51 13.76 -4.99
N LEU A 78 14.51 12.93 -4.69
CA LEU A 78 14.54 12.09 -3.49
C LEU A 78 15.74 12.45 -2.63
N ASN A 79 15.55 12.39 -1.32
CA ASN A 79 16.58 12.67 -0.32
C ASN A 79 16.90 11.39 0.42
N GLU A 80 18.19 11.09 0.51
CA GLU A 80 18.74 10.05 1.36
C GLU A 80 19.41 10.71 2.57
N LYS A 81 18.99 10.32 3.78
CA LYS A 81 19.62 10.80 5.00
C LYS A 81 20.91 10.01 5.27
N LEU A 82 22.03 10.73 5.32
CA LEU A 82 23.34 10.20 5.68
C LEU A 82 23.72 10.62 7.11
N ILE A 83 24.79 10.03 7.65
CA ILE A 83 25.31 10.40 8.98
C ILE A 83 25.71 11.89 9.02
N ASN A 84 26.32 12.38 7.93
CA ASN A 84 26.91 13.72 7.85
C ASN A 84 26.20 14.63 6.81
N GLY A 85 24.91 14.43 6.57
CA GLY A 85 24.15 15.30 5.66
C GLY A 85 23.04 14.55 4.93
N SER A 86 22.70 15.03 3.74
CA SER A 86 21.71 14.41 2.86
C SER A 86 22.28 14.32 1.47
N ALA A 87 22.11 13.17 0.83
CA ALA A 87 22.30 13.05 -0.61
C ALA A 87 20.96 13.29 -1.31
N VAL A 88 21.02 13.75 -2.57
CA VAL A 88 19.84 14.06 -3.36
C VAL A 88 19.89 13.31 -4.68
N PHE A 89 18.87 12.52 -4.95
CA PHE A 89 18.57 12.03 -6.29
C PHE A 89 17.79 13.09 -7.05
N THR A 90 18.26 13.46 -8.23
CA THR A 90 17.50 14.27 -9.19
C THR A 90 17.26 13.45 -10.44
N LEU A 91 16.04 12.95 -10.60
CA LEU A 91 15.66 12.01 -11.66
C LEU A 91 14.65 12.67 -12.61
N THR A 92 14.79 12.40 -13.90
CA THR A 92 13.83 12.78 -14.92
C THR A 92 13.31 11.52 -15.61
N LEU A 93 11.99 11.39 -15.67
CA LEU A 93 11.31 10.33 -16.38
C LEU A 93 11.34 10.61 -17.88
N ASN A 94 11.89 9.68 -18.64
CA ASN A 94 11.80 9.65 -20.09
C ASN A 94 11.29 8.27 -20.52
N LYS A 95 10.06 8.21 -21.04
CA LYS A 95 9.33 6.97 -21.27
C LYS A 95 9.29 6.12 -19.99
N ASN A 96 9.88 4.92 -20.03
CA ASN A 96 9.88 3.97 -18.92
C ASN A 96 11.23 3.92 -18.20
N ILE A 97 11.98 5.02 -18.18
CA ILE A 97 13.28 5.07 -17.52
C ILE A 97 13.40 6.41 -16.79
N TYR A 98 13.66 6.34 -15.48
CA TYR A 98 14.17 7.47 -14.71
C TYR A 98 15.68 7.55 -14.89
N GLN A 99 16.17 8.71 -15.32
CA GLN A 99 17.61 8.97 -15.45
C GLN A 99 17.98 10.26 -14.73
N GLY A 100 19.19 10.30 -14.19
CA GLY A 100 19.72 11.51 -13.56
C GLY A 100 20.91 11.20 -12.70
N GLU A 101 20.99 11.86 -11.55
CA GLU A 101 22.16 11.80 -10.67
C GLU A 101 21.76 11.68 -9.21
N TRP A 102 22.60 10.97 -8.45
CA TRP A 102 22.65 11.03 -7.00
C TRP A 102 23.83 11.89 -6.60
N CYS A 103 23.61 12.95 -5.84
CA CYS A 103 24.64 13.90 -5.46
C CYS A 103 24.76 14.02 -3.93
N TYR A 104 25.97 13.80 -3.42
CA TYR A 104 26.39 14.18 -2.06
C TYR A 104 27.65 15.05 -2.15
N ASP A 105 28.85 14.46 -2.02
CA ASP A 105 30.13 15.13 -2.31
C ASP A 105 30.50 15.07 -3.80
N LYS A 106 29.99 14.04 -4.50
CA LYS A 106 30.12 13.82 -5.93
C LYS A 106 28.78 13.41 -6.49
N CYS A 107 28.52 13.78 -7.74
CA CYS A 107 27.37 13.31 -8.47
C CYS A 107 27.70 12.01 -9.19
N ILE A 108 26.87 10.99 -8.97
CA ILE A 108 26.99 9.67 -9.56
C ILE A 108 25.76 9.46 -10.46
N PRO A 109 25.95 9.02 -11.72
CA PRO A 109 24.83 8.79 -12.61
C PRO A 109 23.95 7.65 -12.08
N ILE A 110 22.65 7.81 -12.25
CA ILE A 110 21.64 6.80 -11.93
C ILE A 110 20.70 6.62 -13.12
N ALA A 111 20.38 5.35 -13.39
CA ALA A 111 19.37 4.97 -14.36
C ALA A 111 18.52 3.86 -13.77
N LEU A 112 17.21 4.06 -13.73
CA LEU A 112 16.24 3.16 -13.14
C LEU A 112 15.16 2.87 -14.18
N ARG A 113 14.95 1.60 -14.47
CA ARG A 113 13.87 1.12 -15.34
C ARG A 113 12.80 0.51 -14.45
N PHE A 114 11.54 0.65 -14.85
CA PHE A 114 10.43 -0.07 -14.23
C PHE A 114 10.71 -1.58 -14.30
N ASP A 115 10.65 -2.23 -13.16
CA ASP A 115 10.84 -3.67 -13.01
C ASP A 115 9.52 -4.38 -12.71
N THR A 116 8.41 -3.71 -13.04
CA THR A 116 7.08 -4.30 -13.08
C THR A 116 6.60 -4.23 -14.53
N SER A 117 5.86 -5.24 -15.00
CA SER A 117 5.39 -5.34 -16.39
C SER A 117 4.32 -4.32 -16.79
N PHE A 118 4.19 -3.21 -16.06
CA PHE A 118 3.31 -2.13 -16.42
C PHE A 118 3.87 -1.31 -17.59
N MET A 119 3.26 -1.49 -18.77
CA MET A 119 3.08 -0.35 -19.67
C MET A 119 2.10 0.61 -18.98
N GLU A 120 2.60 1.80 -18.64
CA GLU A 120 1.87 2.94 -18.08
C GLU A 120 1.33 2.76 -16.65
N GLY A 121 2.19 3.05 -15.67
CA GLY A 121 1.86 3.16 -14.24
C GLY A 121 0.85 4.26 -13.88
N GLN A 122 -0.32 4.20 -14.48
CA GLN A 122 -1.52 4.93 -14.13
C GLN A 122 -2.64 3.90 -14.03
N ILE A 123 -3.35 3.89 -12.91
CA ILE A 123 -4.64 3.22 -12.82
C ILE A 123 -5.64 4.24 -13.35
N PRO A 124 -6.17 4.08 -14.58
CA PRO A 124 -6.80 5.15 -15.34
C PRO A 124 -7.92 5.89 -14.60
N SER A 125 -8.69 5.19 -13.78
CA SER A 125 -9.61 5.82 -12.84
C SER A 125 -9.92 4.92 -11.66
N VAL A 126 -9.87 5.50 -10.46
CA VAL A 126 -10.30 4.87 -9.21
C VAL A 126 -11.28 5.82 -8.53
N SER A 127 -12.54 5.39 -8.41
CA SER A 127 -13.58 6.17 -7.74
C SER A 127 -14.21 5.40 -6.61
N ILE A 128 -14.52 6.09 -5.51
CA ILE A 128 -15.25 5.54 -4.39
C ILE A 128 -16.62 6.21 -4.38
N LYS A 129 -17.64 5.37 -4.35
CA LYS A 129 -19.02 5.77 -4.12
C LYS A 129 -19.41 5.32 -2.72
N ASP A 130 -19.77 6.28 -1.88
CA ASP A 130 -20.36 5.97 -0.58
C ASP A 130 -21.82 5.53 -0.79
N ASP A 131 -22.26 4.56 0.00
CA ASP A 131 -23.64 4.16 0.09
C ASP A 131 -24.12 4.41 1.53
N ASP A 132 -25.32 4.97 1.68
CA ASP A 132 -25.88 5.37 2.98
C ASP A 132 -26.10 4.18 3.94
N SER A 133 -25.84 2.96 3.46
CA SER A 133 -25.84 1.71 4.21
C SER A 133 -24.56 1.46 5.04
N GLY A 134 -23.58 2.38 5.00
CA GLY A 134 -22.28 2.20 5.65
C GLY A 134 -21.33 1.28 4.87
N THR A 135 -21.56 1.17 3.56
CA THR A 135 -20.78 0.34 2.64
C THR A 135 -20.14 1.24 1.59
N TYR A 136 -18.86 1.02 1.29
CA TYR A 136 -18.19 1.71 0.19
C TYR A 136 -18.20 0.83 -1.06
N LYS A 137 -18.68 1.40 -2.17
CA LYS A 137 -18.57 0.80 -3.50
C LYS A 137 -17.38 1.41 -4.23
N LEU A 138 -16.34 0.61 -4.38
CA LEU A 138 -15.12 0.98 -5.10
C LEU A 138 -15.23 0.55 -6.56
N ILE A 139 -15.01 1.50 -7.47
CA ILE A 139 -14.95 1.25 -8.91
C ILE A 139 -13.50 1.46 -9.35
N VAL A 140 -12.84 0.37 -9.76
CA VAL A 140 -11.47 0.39 -10.29
C VAL A 140 -11.52 0.11 -11.78
N SER A 141 -11.22 1.12 -12.60
CA SER A 141 -11.09 0.97 -14.04
C SER A 141 -9.62 0.73 -14.39
N ALA A 142 -9.34 -0.44 -14.95
CA ALA A 142 -8.02 -0.79 -15.46
C ALA A 142 -8.16 -1.15 -16.95
N GLY A 143 -7.79 -0.23 -17.85
CA GLY A 143 -8.07 -0.35 -19.28
C GLY A 143 -9.57 -0.28 -19.58
N GLU A 144 -10.10 -1.20 -20.39
CA GLU A 144 -11.52 -1.26 -20.77
C GLU A 144 -12.41 -1.99 -19.74
N LYS A 145 -11.84 -2.53 -18.65
CA LYS A 145 -12.58 -3.28 -17.64
C LYS A 145 -12.80 -2.44 -16.39
N ASN A 146 -14.06 -2.37 -15.96
CA ASN A 146 -14.46 -1.81 -14.68
C ASN A 146 -14.65 -2.94 -13.67
N ASN A 147 -13.89 -2.91 -12.58
CA ASN A 147 -14.09 -3.79 -11.44
C ASN A 147 -14.91 -3.04 -10.40
N GLU A 148 -15.99 -3.66 -9.95
CA GLU A 148 -16.82 -3.16 -8.86
C GLU A 148 -16.56 -4.01 -7.62
N LEU A 149 -16.04 -3.37 -6.57
CA LEU A 149 -15.69 -4.00 -5.31
C LEU A 149 -16.55 -3.39 -4.20
N ILE A 150 -17.14 -4.25 -3.38
CA ILE A 150 -17.98 -3.84 -2.25
C ILE A 150 -17.16 -3.99 -0.97
N ILE A 151 -17.06 -2.92 -0.18
CA ILE A 151 -16.30 -2.84 1.07
C ILE A 151 -17.28 -2.57 2.21
N THR A 152 -17.51 -3.58 3.04
CA THR A 152 -18.61 -3.59 4.03
C THR A 152 -18.18 -3.26 5.47
N ASP A 153 -16.89 -3.07 5.73
CA ASP A 153 -16.34 -2.99 7.09
C ASP A 153 -15.40 -1.79 7.30
N SER A 154 -15.67 -0.66 6.62
CA SER A 154 -14.86 0.55 6.72
C SER A 154 -15.45 1.53 7.74
N ILE A 155 -14.64 1.96 8.69
CA ILE A 155 -15.04 2.93 9.72
C ILE A 155 -14.94 4.36 9.19
N ASP A 156 -13.93 4.60 8.34
CA ASP A 156 -13.69 5.86 7.63
C ASP A 156 -13.65 5.59 6.10
N GLN A 157 -13.52 6.65 5.29
CA GLN A 157 -13.24 6.48 3.86
C GLN A 157 -11.98 5.61 3.67
N PRO A 158 -12.07 4.50 2.93
CA PRO A 158 -10.95 3.57 2.85
C PRO A 158 -9.77 4.16 2.07
N LYS A 159 -8.55 3.87 2.55
CA LYS A 159 -7.32 4.18 1.81
C LYS A 159 -6.98 3.02 0.88
N LEU A 160 -6.66 3.33 -0.36
CA LEU A 160 -6.34 2.34 -1.38
C LEU A 160 -4.84 2.34 -1.62
N ASP A 161 -4.21 1.18 -1.51
CA ASP A 161 -2.80 1.00 -1.84
C ASP A 161 -2.64 -0.09 -2.89
N PHE A 162 -1.92 0.22 -3.96
CA PHE A 162 -1.64 -0.71 -5.05
C PHE A 162 -0.21 -1.23 -4.96
N PHE A 163 -0.06 -2.55 -4.96
CA PHE A 163 1.22 -3.27 -4.84
C PHE A 163 1.26 -4.44 -5.82
N ASP A 164 2.45 -4.93 -6.15
CA ASP A 164 2.60 -6.24 -6.78
C ASP A 164 3.00 -7.23 -5.67
N LEU A 165 2.01 -7.91 -5.07
CA LEU A 165 2.21 -8.72 -3.85
C LEU A 165 2.71 -10.12 -4.18
N ASN A 166 2.36 -10.63 -5.35
CA ASN A 166 2.71 -11.97 -5.82
C ASN A 166 3.87 -11.95 -6.84
N ASN A 167 4.39 -10.77 -7.19
CA ASN A 167 5.47 -10.53 -8.14
C ASN A 167 5.14 -11.11 -9.53
N ASP A 168 3.87 -11.05 -9.92
CA ASP A 168 3.38 -11.43 -11.25
C ASP A 168 3.42 -10.27 -12.25
N GLY A 169 3.78 -9.08 -11.77
CA GLY A 169 3.91 -7.87 -12.56
C GLY A 169 2.60 -7.10 -12.77
N PHE A 170 1.53 -7.47 -12.06
CA PHE A 170 0.26 -6.75 -12.00
C PHE A 170 0.03 -6.14 -10.62
N TYR A 171 -0.74 -5.04 -10.56
CA TYR A 171 -1.11 -4.43 -9.28
C TYR A 171 -2.26 -5.19 -8.65
N ASP A 172 -2.01 -5.72 -7.47
CA ASP A 172 -2.97 -6.07 -6.44
C ASP A 172 -3.42 -4.84 -5.67
N LEU A 173 -4.55 -4.96 -4.96
CA LEU A 173 -5.18 -3.88 -4.23
C LEU A 173 -5.32 -4.23 -2.75
N VAL A 174 -4.79 -3.36 -1.90
CA VAL A 174 -5.03 -3.36 -0.45
C VAL A 174 -5.95 -2.20 -0.12
N VAL A 175 -7.16 -2.52 0.35
CA VAL A 175 -8.14 -1.54 0.82
C VAL A 175 -8.04 -1.48 2.34
N ARG A 176 -7.44 -0.42 2.89
CA ARG A 176 -7.37 -0.20 4.34
C ARG A 176 -8.69 0.36 4.84
N THR A 177 -9.38 -0.40 5.67
CA THR A 177 -10.68 -0.05 6.26
C THR A 177 -10.55 0.55 7.66
N ASP A 178 -9.39 0.36 8.30
CA ASP A 178 -8.97 0.99 9.55
C ASP A 178 -7.46 1.24 9.49
N ILE A 179 -7.04 2.50 9.63
CA ILE A 179 -5.64 2.94 9.44
C ILE A 179 -4.90 3.08 10.78
N ARG A 180 -5.48 2.62 11.90
CA ARG A 180 -4.81 2.68 13.21
C ARG A 180 -3.45 1.94 13.19
N PRO A 181 -2.35 2.60 13.59
CA PRO A 181 -1.03 1.96 13.64
C PRO A 181 -1.03 0.74 14.57
N ASN A 182 -0.48 -0.36 14.07
CA ASN A 182 -0.43 -1.65 14.73
C ASN A 182 -1.78 -2.25 15.13
N ASN A 183 -2.92 -1.77 14.61
CA ASN A 183 -4.25 -2.34 14.89
C ASN A 183 -5.24 -2.05 13.74
N GLY A 184 -4.70 -1.92 12.52
CA GLY A 184 -5.50 -1.66 11.33
C GLY A 184 -6.25 -2.89 10.84
N SER A 185 -7.17 -2.65 9.90
CA SER A 185 -7.93 -3.66 9.16
C SER A 185 -7.86 -3.36 7.67
N GLN A 186 -7.93 -4.41 6.86
CA GLN A 186 -7.85 -4.30 5.41
C GLN A 186 -8.57 -5.44 4.70
N VAL A 187 -8.96 -5.17 3.45
CA VAL A 187 -9.38 -6.17 2.49
C VAL A 187 -8.36 -6.20 1.36
N VAL A 188 -7.83 -7.38 1.06
CA VAL A 188 -6.80 -7.58 0.03
C VAL A 188 -7.41 -8.26 -1.18
N PHE A 189 -7.12 -7.74 -2.37
CA PHE A 189 -7.55 -8.30 -3.64
C PHE A 189 -6.36 -8.56 -4.54
N ILE A 190 -6.29 -9.76 -5.10
CA ILE A 190 -5.27 -10.16 -6.08
C ILE A 190 -5.81 -9.95 -7.48
N SER A 191 -4.98 -9.35 -8.34
CA SER A 191 -5.32 -9.12 -9.73
C SER A 191 -5.31 -10.43 -10.52
N THR A 192 -6.29 -10.59 -11.40
CA THR A 192 -6.38 -11.74 -12.31
C THR A 192 -6.90 -11.30 -13.67
N THR A 193 -6.89 -12.22 -14.64
CA THR A 193 -7.51 -11.99 -15.96
C THR A 193 -9.00 -11.65 -15.88
N ASN A 194 -9.68 -12.07 -14.82
CA ASN A 194 -11.10 -11.82 -14.56
C ASN A 194 -11.36 -10.58 -13.69
N GLY A 195 -10.30 -9.86 -13.31
CA GLY A 195 -10.39 -8.73 -12.40
C GLY A 195 -9.82 -9.02 -11.02
N PHE A 196 -10.18 -8.18 -10.06
CA PHE A 196 -9.73 -8.29 -8.68
C PHE A 196 -10.51 -9.37 -7.91
N ILE A 197 -9.80 -10.35 -7.35
CA ILE A 197 -10.38 -11.42 -6.53
C ILE A 197 -9.90 -11.25 -5.09
N LYS A 198 -10.83 -11.26 -4.13
CA LYS A 198 -10.50 -11.14 -2.71
C LYS A 198 -9.62 -12.31 -2.25
N ASP A 199 -8.50 -12.00 -1.61
CA ASP A 199 -7.69 -12.99 -0.90
C ASP A 199 -8.23 -13.17 0.52
N GLU A 200 -8.84 -14.32 0.78
CA GLU A 200 -9.50 -14.63 2.05
C GLU A 200 -8.51 -14.81 3.23
N ILE A 201 -7.23 -15.07 2.96
CA ILE A 201 -6.21 -15.29 3.98
C ILE A 201 -5.70 -13.94 4.47
N LEU A 202 -5.24 -13.09 3.55
CA LEU A 202 -4.72 -11.76 3.87
C LEU A 202 -5.82 -10.81 4.36
N SER A 203 -7.05 -10.93 3.84
CA SER A 203 -8.18 -10.09 4.29
C SER A 203 -8.69 -10.43 5.69
N LYS A 204 -8.28 -11.57 6.28
CA LYS A 204 -8.62 -11.96 7.66
C LYS A 204 -7.48 -11.72 8.64
N ALA A 205 -6.31 -11.30 8.16
CA ALA A 205 -5.17 -11.02 9.01
C ALA A 205 -5.41 -9.73 9.81
N ASN A 206 -5.13 -9.79 11.11
CA ASN A 206 -5.27 -8.63 11.99
C ASN A 206 -3.96 -7.84 12.06
N GLY A 207 -4.07 -6.52 12.07
CA GLY A 207 -2.93 -5.62 12.22
C GLY A 207 -2.69 -4.76 10.99
N SER A 208 -1.78 -3.80 11.13
CA SER A 208 -1.44 -2.90 10.05
C SER A 208 -0.65 -3.64 8.96
N PHE A 209 -1.17 -3.57 7.73
CA PHE A 209 -0.48 -4.07 6.54
C PHE A 209 0.83 -3.32 6.28
N GLU A 210 1.89 -4.09 6.09
CA GLU A 210 3.22 -3.72 5.61
C GLU A 210 3.62 -4.68 4.48
N TYR A 211 4.33 -4.19 3.47
CA TYR A 211 4.92 -5.03 2.44
C TYR A 211 6.42 -4.85 2.43
N ASP A 212 7.15 -5.96 2.64
CA ASP A 212 8.60 -6.00 2.58
C ASP A 212 9.02 -6.60 1.25
N TYR A 213 9.48 -5.72 0.38
CA TYR A 213 9.89 -6.07 -0.96
C TYR A 213 11.23 -6.79 -1.05
N ILE A 214 12.06 -6.73 0.00
CA ILE A 214 13.37 -7.39 0.00
C ILE A 214 13.16 -8.89 0.04
N ASP A 215 12.32 -9.31 0.98
CA ASP A 215 11.99 -10.71 1.22
C ASP A 215 10.71 -11.13 0.49
N ASN A 216 10.05 -10.20 -0.23
CA ASN A 216 8.80 -10.40 -0.95
C ASN A 216 7.72 -11.02 -0.04
N GLN A 217 7.50 -10.38 1.10
CA GLN A 217 6.62 -10.87 2.17
C GLN A 217 5.63 -9.80 2.59
N VAL A 218 4.40 -10.25 2.86
CA VAL A 218 3.35 -9.41 3.46
C VAL A 218 3.41 -9.58 4.97
N ILE A 219 3.43 -8.47 5.69
CA ILE A 219 3.55 -8.45 7.14
C ILE A 219 2.34 -7.74 7.72
N PHE A 220 1.74 -8.32 8.77
CA PHE A 220 0.73 -7.64 9.58
C PHE A 220 1.25 -7.41 10.98
N SER A 221 1.46 -6.15 11.33
CA SER A 221 1.92 -5.73 12.67
C SER A 221 0.72 -5.43 13.56
N SER A 222 0.63 -6.11 14.71
CA SER A 222 -0.45 -5.92 15.70
C SER A 222 0.09 -5.54 17.09
N LYS A 223 -0.69 -4.80 17.88
CA LYS A 223 -0.36 -4.42 19.27
C LYS A 223 -1.56 -4.65 20.19
N GLU A 224 -1.35 -5.31 21.32
CA GLU A 224 -2.40 -5.44 22.33
C GLU A 224 -2.68 -4.10 23.04
N ASP A 225 -3.96 -3.70 23.13
CA ASP A 225 -4.36 -2.40 23.71
C ASP A 225 -3.99 -2.24 25.20
N CYS A 226 -3.89 -3.35 25.94
CA CYS A 226 -3.57 -3.32 27.37
C CYS A 226 -2.08 -3.17 27.69
N CYS A 227 -1.22 -3.53 26.73
CA CYS A 227 0.08 -4.12 27.07
C CYS A 227 1.17 -3.73 26.06
N ASN A 228 2.43 -3.80 26.49
CA ASN A 228 3.59 -3.60 25.61
C ASN A 228 3.91 -4.85 24.76
N LYS A 229 2.84 -5.51 24.29
CA LYS A 229 2.90 -6.74 23.51
C LYS A 229 2.55 -6.46 22.07
N TYR A 230 3.37 -6.97 21.18
CA TYR A 230 3.30 -6.77 19.75
C TYR A 230 3.42 -8.12 19.06
N SER A 231 2.79 -8.25 17.91
CA SER A 231 2.93 -9.42 17.04
C SER A 231 3.14 -9.01 15.60
N LYS A 232 3.79 -9.89 14.84
CA LYS A 232 3.96 -9.80 13.41
C LYS A 232 3.60 -11.13 12.79
N ASP A 233 2.59 -11.14 11.92
CA ASP A 233 2.29 -12.30 11.07
C ASP A 233 2.88 -12.08 9.69
N ILE A 234 3.65 -13.06 9.21
CA ILE A 234 4.45 -12.96 7.98
C ILE A 234 3.93 -13.97 6.95
N TYR A 235 3.50 -13.47 5.80
CA TYR A 235 2.91 -14.23 4.71
C TYR A 235 3.78 -14.18 3.47
N TYR A 236 3.81 -15.31 2.74
CA TYR A 236 4.51 -15.44 1.47
C TYR A 236 3.58 -16.01 0.41
N TYR A 237 3.76 -15.55 -0.83
CA TYR A 237 3.10 -16.14 -1.97
C TYR A 237 3.82 -17.42 -2.43
N TYR A 238 3.08 -18.51 -2.59
CA TYR A 238 3.61 -19.80 -3.07
C TYR A 238 2.85 -20.30 -4.30
N GLY A 239 2.84 -19.51 -5.38
CA GLY A 239 2.33 -19.89 -6.70
C GLY A 239 0.81 -20.07 -6.82
N VAL A 240 0.15 -20.56 -5.77
CA VAL A 240 -1.30 -20.81 -5.70
C VAL A 240 -2.01 -19.93 -4.67
N GLY A 241 -1.28 -19.14 -3.89
CA GLY A 241 -1.85 -18.27 -2.86
C GLY A 241 -0.84 -17.89 -1.77
N PHE A 242 -1.27 -17.01 -0.87
CA PHE A 242 -0.51 -16.60 0.30
C PHE A 242 -0.63 -17.61 1.44
N ILE A 243 0.48 -17.86 2.12
CA ILE A 243 0.55 -18.78 3.26
C ILE A 243 1.23 -18.07 4.42
N LEU A 244 0.65 -18.18 5.62
CA LEU A 244 1.29 -17.74 6.86
C LEU A 244 2.53 -18.59 7.11
N LYS A 245 3.71 -17.98 7.02
CA LYS A 245 4.99 -18.65 7.22
C LYS A 245 5.46 -18.59 8.66
N ASP A 246 5.32 -17.42 9.29
CA ASP A 246 5.75 -17.21 10.66
C ASP A 246 4.86 -16.21 11.40
N SER A 247 4.85 -16.35 12.73
CA SER A 247 4.25 -15.38 13.65
C SER A 247 5.28 -15.06 14.72
N LEU A 248 5.70 -13.80 14.79
CA LEU A 248 6.64 -13.29 15.79
C LEU A 248 5.87 -12.53 16.86
N PHE A 249 6.25 -12.72 18.12
CA PHE A 249 5.67 -12.07 19.28
C PHE A 249 6.75 -11.33 20.04
N PHE A 250 6.46 -10.12 20.50
CA PHE A 250 7.39 -9.26 21.22
C PHE A 250 6.69 -8.74 22.47
N ASP A 251 7.25 -9.00 23.64
CA ASP A 251 6.80 -8.45 24.91
C ASP A 251 7.91 -7.52 25.45
N TYR A 252 7.74 -6.23 25.19
CA TYR A 252 8.64 -5.18 25.68
C TYR A 252 8.44 -4.89 27.17
N GLY A 253 7.43 -5.46 27.83
CA GLY A 253 7.32 -5.42 29.28
C GLY A 253 8.38 -6.28 29.98
N ILE A 254 8.93 -7.28 29.27
CA ILE A 254 9.93 -8.21 29.78
C ILE A 254 11.15 -8.36 28.84
N ASP A 255 11.28 -7.49 27.83
CA ASP A 255 12.34 -7.49 26.81
C ASP A 255 12.58 -8.84 26.11
N LYS A 256 11.50 -9.58 25.83
CA LYS A 256 11.57 -10.90 25.17
C LYS A 256 10.73 -10.94 23.91
N GLY A 257 11.24 -11.64 22.90
CA GLY A 257 10.42 -12.09 21.79
C GLY A 257 10.47 -13.59 21.57
N PHE A 258 9.44 -14.09 20.88
CA PHE A 258 9.15 -15.49 20.68
C PHE A 258 8.63 -15.71 19.25
N ASP A 259 8.94 -16.86 18.65
CA ASP A 259 8.19 -17.34 17.48
C ASP A 259 6.88 -18.02 17.88
N LYS A 260 6.06 -18.38 16.89
CA LYS A 260 4.77 -19.09 17.06
C LYS A 260 4.88 -20.35 17.91
N ASN A 261 6.04 -21.01 17.91
CA ASN A 261 6.28 -22.24 18.65
C ASN A 261 6.92 -22.00 20.02
N LYS A 262 7.15 -20.74 20.42
CA LYS A 262 7.94 -20.32 21.59
C LYS A 262 9.33 -20.98 21.65
N LYS A 263 9.88 -21.38 20.50
CA LYS A 263 11.14 -22.14 20.43
C LYS A 263 12.34 -21.21 20.43
N ASN A 264 12.25 -20.08 19.74
CA ASN A 264 13.33 -19.11 19.67
C ASN A 264 13.06 -17.93 20.61
N ASN A 265 13.82 -17.84 21.70
CA ASN A 265 13.84 -16.69 22.58
C ASN A 265 14.89 -15.70 22.09
N PHE A 266 14.47 -14.51 21.66
CA PHE A 266 15.39 -13.44 21.29
C PHE A 266 15.24 -12.25 22.24
N LYS A 267 16.37 -11.63 22.58
CA LYS A 267 16.38 -10.35 23.31
C LYS A 267 16.08 -9.24 22.33
N ILE A 268 15.16 -8.36 22.68
CA ILE A 268 14.84 -7.21 21.84
C ILE A 268 15.96 -6.16 22.03
N VAL A 269 16.61 -5.76 20.94
CA VAL A 269 17.62 -4.69 20.94
C VAL A 269 17.01 -3.52 20.18
N LEU A 270 16.80 -2.40 20.89
CA LEU A 270 16.31 -1.13 20.35
C LEU A 270 17.43 -0.34 19.68
#